data_AF-A0A1B1PWY9-F1
#
_entry.id   AF-A0A1B1PWY9-F1
#
_cell.length_a   1.000
_cell.length_b   1.000
_cell.length_c   1.000
_cell.angle_alpha   90.00
_cell.angle_beta   90.00
_cell.angle_gamma   90.00
#
_symmetry.space_group_name_H-M   'P 1'
#
loop_
_entity.id
_entity.type
_entity.pdbx_description
1 polymer ?
#
loop_
_entity_poly.entity_id
_entity_poly.type
_entity_poly.pdbx_seq_one_letter_code
_entity_poly.pdbx_strand_id
1 'polypeptide(L)'
;MTSTLQENVSARLRYVEEIAAALEVSDNIKQVVAKEIDGTRFTPESLHREWLNHTCLYKPDDPIRLSAMKSPDVSYFKFAEKRAKEPDMPAPHIVRTLVKQYGVIGVMQVREFIWPRQIEWATALQAHPDDDVVLYATYFLREATSNDCDESFKGLVKFYEEIIEPGLYETVRRFDLEEEEVMAADVADLQIFPSCIEYMRWKRADKNAKMPTTTKEKAAEAIRRQYELSEEAEKIAALQEWYRSHPLYQNDMIIPEACKAGLKSDELLQVHEEFLKSFSTDGVPKNGETPELRFMSMMTGFSREKRSLPPVSNAEYARRKSDISGLSHTWSRKLTDSHLTLEGGDASTFNQWQTQTLNGERPLPENWLLDYHLFLFERLSA
;
A
#
# COMPACT_ATOMS: atom_id res chain seq x y z
N MET A 1 53.98 25.20 14.59
CA MET A 1 53.19 23.98 14.28
C MET A 1 51.67 24.16 14.46
N THR A 2 51.20 25.21 15.13
CA THR A 2 49.77 25.53 15.29
C THR A 2 49.12 26.25 14.09
N SER A 3 49.85 27.07 13.32
CA SER A 3 49.26 27.83 12.20
C SER A 3 48.84 26.95 11.00
N THR A 4 49.62 25.92 10.68
CA THR A 4 49.30 24.97 9.59
C THR A 4 48.06 24.11 9.89
N LEU A 5 47.80 23.78 11.16
CA LEU A 5 46.60 23.02 11.55
C LEU A 5 45.35 23.91 11.46
N GLN A 6 45.46 25.16 11.89
CA GLN A 6 44.37 26.14 11.89
C GLN A 6 44.02 26.61 10.48
N GLU A 7 45.01 26.80 9.60
CA GLU A 7 44.83 27.07 8.17
C GLU A 7 44.15 25.88 7.45
N ASN A 8 44.58 24.65 7.74
CA ASN A 8 43.99 23.44 7.15
C ASN A 8 42.52 23.23 7.58
N VAL A 9 42.19 23.47 8.85
CA VAL A 9 40.80 23.39 9.33
C VAL A 9 39.95 24.49 8.67
N SER A 10 40.46 25.71 8.59
CA SER A 10 39.73 26.84 7.98
C SER A 10 39.50 26.68 6.48
N ALA A 11 40.44 26.06 5.77
CA ALA A 11 40.27 25.73 4.35
C ALA A 11 39.22 24.63 4.14
N ARG A 12 39.20 23.61 4.99
CA ARG A 12 38.18 22.54 4.94
C ARG A 12 36.78 23.05 5.27
N LEU A 13 36.65 23.93 6.26
CA LEU A 13 35.37 24.56 6.61
C LEU A 13 34.82 25.38 5.45
N ARG A 14 35.64 26.25 4.84
CA ARG A 14 35.24 27.01 3.65
C ARG A 14 34.79 26.11 2.50
N TYR A 15 35.53 25.03 2.24
CA TYR A 15 35.14 24.06 1.22
C TYR A 15 33.77 23.41 1.51
N VAL A 16 33.49 23.08 2.78
CA VAL A 16 32.18 22.53 3.19
C VAL A 16 31.07 23.56 3.06
N GLU A 17 31.32 24.81 3.44
CA GLU A 17 30.36 25.92 3.31
C GLU A 17 30.02 26.20 1.84
N GLU A 18 31.02 26.22 0.96
CA GLU A 18 30.84 26.40 -0.49
C GLU A 18 29.98 25.29 -1.10
N ILE A 19 30.21 24.03 -0.69
CA ILE A 19 29.38 22.90 -1.14
C ILE A 19 27.97 23.00 -0.61
N ALA A 20 27.80 23.34 0.68
CA ALA A 20 26.49 23.46 1.30
C ALA A 20 25.66 24.57 0.62
N ALA A 21 26.28 25.70 0.30
CA ALA A 21 25.64 26.79 -0.45
C ALA A 21 25.28 26.37 -1.88
N ALA A 22 26.17 25.64 -2.58
CA ALA A 22 25.90 25.14 -3.93
C ALA A 22 24.82 24.04 -3.97
N LEU A 23 24.51 23.42 -2.84
CA LEU A 23 23.48 22.40 -2.69
C LEU A 23 22.24 22.94 -1.96
N GLU A 24 22.08 24.26 -1.87
CA GLU A 24 20.90 24.86 -1.26
C GLU A 24 19.64 24.51 -2.07
N VAL A 25 18.63 23.99 -1.37
CA VAL A 25 17.33 23.62 -1.91
C VAL A 25 16.32 24.71 -1.57
N SER A 26 15.50 25.10 -2.55
CA SER A 26 14.45 26.09 -2.37
C SER A 26 13.36 25.61 -1.39
N ASP A 27 12.79 26.54 -0.63
CA ASP A 27 11.74 26.22 0.35
C ASP A 27 10.46 25.66 -0.31
N ASN A 28 10.18 26.06 -1.55
CA ASN A 28 9.08 25.49 -2.34
C ASN A 28 9.27 23.97 -2.54
N ILE A 29 10.48 23.54 -2.91
CA ILE A 29 10.75 22.10 -3.09
C ILE A 29 10.74 21.36 -1.75
N LYS A 30 11.22 21.97 -0.66
CA LYS A 30 11.08 21.35 0.68
C LYS A 30 9.62 21.12 1.06
N GLN A 31 8.71 22.04 0.72
CA GLN A 31 7.26 21.86 0.94
C GLN A 31 6.65 20.78 0.05
N VAL A 32 7.08 20.69 -1.22
CA VAL A 32 6.64 19.60 -2.12
C VAL A 32 7.10 18.25 -1.57
N VAL A 33 8.38 18.14 -1.18
CA VAL A 33 8.94 16.93 -0.57
C VAL A 33 8.24 16.57 0.73
N ALA A 34 7.88 17.56 1.56
CA ALA A 34 7.14 17.30 2.80
C ALA A 34 5.79 16.61 2.55
N LYS A 35 5.12 16.89 1.43
CA LYS A 35 3.89 16.18 1.03
C LYS A 35 4.18 14.80 0.47
N GLU A 36 5.26 14.66 -0.31
CA GLU A 36 5.66 13.38 -0.93
C GLU A 36 6.02 12.31 0.10
N ILE A 37 6.60 12.72 1.23
CA ILE A 37 7.07 11.80 2.29
C ILE A 37 6.05 11.64 3.42
N ASP A 38 4.85 12.21 3.27
CA ASP A 38 3.79 12.09 4.27
C ASP A 38 3.43 10.61 4.48
N GLY A 39 3.25 10.21 5.74
CA GLY A 39 3.05 8.80 6.11
C GLY A 39 4.32 7.93 6.10
N THR A 40 5.50 8.46 5.76
CA THR A 40 6.78 7.75 5.90
C THR A 40 7.50 8.11 7.21
N ARG A 41 8.63 7.45 7.50
CA ARG A 41 9.47 7.78 8.65
C ARG A 41 10.25 9.10 8.52
N PHE A 42 10.34 9.68 7.32
CA PHE A 42 11.25 10.79 7.08
C PHE A 42 10.63 12.13 7.46
N THR A 43 11.45 12.99 8.08
CA THR A 43 11.18 14.43 8.12
C THR A 43 11.88 15.13 6.96
N PRO A 44 11.38 16.27 6.44
CA PRO A 44 12.04 17.01 5.37
C PRO A 44 13.50 17.35 5.70
N GLU A 45 13.78 17.66 6.97
CA GLU A 45 15.13 17.98 7.42
C GLU A 45 16.05 16.73 7.45
N SER A 46 15.54 15.59 7.94
CA SER A 46 16.31 14.34 7.95
C SER A 46 16.69 13.90 6.53
N LEU A 47 15.76 14.03 5.58
CA LEU A 47 15.96 13.61 4.21
C LEU A 47 16.90 14.55 3.44
N HIS A 48 16.79 15.85 3.69
CA HIS A 48 17.73 16.84 3.16
C HIS A 48 19.16 16.55 3.63
N ARG A 49 19.34 16.25 4.93
CA ARG A 49 20.64 15.85 5.49
C ARG A 49 21.15 14.56 4.86
N GLU A 50 20.28 13.58 4.68
CA GLU A 50 20.63 12.30 4.04
C GLU A 50 21.09 12.51 2.59
N TRP A 51 20.38 13.33 1.82
CA TRP A 51 20.73 13.68 0.44
C TRP A 51 22.06 14.44 0.35
N LEU A 52 22.30 15.40 1.25
CA LEU A 52 23.59 16.10 1.34
C LEU A 52 24.73 15.13 1.61
N ASN A 53 24.57 14.25 2.60
CA ASN A 53 25.58 13.22 2.91
C ASN A 53 25.80 12.29 1.71
N HIS A 54 24.73 11.85 1.05
CA HIS A 54 24.82 11.01 -0.14
C HIS A 54 25.62 11.68 -1.26
N THR A 55 25.32 12.94 -1.54
CA THR A 55 25.93 13.74 -2.61
C THR A 55 27.40 14.04 -2.32
N CYS A 56 27.73 14.42 -1.08
CA CYS A 56 29.08 14.76 -0.65
C CYS A 56 30.03 13.55 -0.56
N LEU A 57 29.50 12.32 -0.47
CA LEU A 57 30.32 11.10 -0.50
C LEU A 57 30.95 10.81 -1.86
N TYR A 58 30.41 11.37 -2.94
CA TYR A 58 30.99 11.22 -4.27
C TYR A 58 32.19 12.17 -4.46
N LYS A 59 33.12 11.74 -5.33
CA LYS A 59 34.26 12.57 -5.70
C LYS A 59 33.79 13.86 -6.39
N PRO A 60 34.57 14.96 -6.35
CA PRO A 60 34.17 16.24 -6.94
C PRO A 60 33.83 16.18 -8.43
N ASP A 61 34.47 15.27 -9.17
CA ASP A 61 34.30 15.03 -10.60
C ASP A 61 33.21 13.99 -10.92
N ASP A 62 32.54 13.43 -9.90
CA ASP A 62 31.51 12.43 -10.10
C ASP A 62 30.25 13.04 -10.75
N PRO A 63 29.71 12.43 -11.81
CA PRO A 63 28.52 12.95 -12.50
C PRO A 63 27.32 13.18 -11.58
N ILE A 64 27.14 12.35 -10.55
CA ILE A 64 26.01 12.48 -9.62
C ILE A 64 26.15 13.77 -8.82
N ARG A 65 27.34 14.03 -8.27
CA ARG A 65 27.61 15.25 -7.52
C ARG A 65 27.55 16.50 -8.40
N LEU A 66 28.13 16.45 -9.59
CA LEU A 66 28.07 17.56 -10.54
C LEU A 66 26.61 17.88 -10.95
N SER A 67 25.79 16.86 -11.16
CA SER A 67 24.37 17.04 -11.48
C SER A 67 23.59 17.67 -10.31
N ALA A 68 23.88 17.25 -9.08
CA ALA A 68 23.26 17.79 -7.88
C ALA A 68 23.63 19.27 -7.67
N MET A 69 24.90 19.65 -7.87
CA MET A 69 25.33 21.05 -7.77
C MET A 69 24.76 21.94 -8.87
N LYS A 70 24.50 21.40 -10.07
CA LYS A 70 23.88 22.16 -11.17
C LYS A 70 22.38 22.38 -10.96
N SER A 71 21.69 21.43 -10.33
CA SER A 71 20.25 21.49 -10.10
C SER A 71 19.87 20.84 -8.77
N PRO A 72 20.15 21.50 -7.63
CA PRO A 72 19.93 20.97 -6.29
C PRO A 72 18.49 20.53 -6.06
N ASP A 73 17.54 21.39 -6.40
CA ASP A 73 16.10 21.16 -6.29
C ASP A 73 15.64 19.87 -6.97
N VAL A 74 16.02 19.67 -8.23
CA VAL A 74 15.65 18.49 -9.02
C VAL A 74 16.32 17.23 -8.47
N SER A 75 17.59 17.33 -8.08
CA SER A 75 18.34 16.21 -7.51
C SER A 75 17.75 15.77 -6.17
N TYR A 76 17.44 16.72 -5.29
CA TYR A 76 16.84 16.47 -3.99
C TYR A 76 15.43 15.88 -4.14
N PHE A 77 14.58 16.45 -5.00
CA PHE A 77 13.24 15.91 -5.23
C PHE A 77 13.27 14.46 -5.72
N LYS A 78 14.11 14.14 -6.72
CA LYS A 78 14.27 12.76 -7.21
C LYS A 78 14.80 11.80 -6.14
N PHE A 79 15.72 12.28 -5.30
CA PHE A 79 16.22 11.50 -4.17
C PHE A 79 15.08 11.22 -3.18
N ALA A 80 14.30 12.24 -2.83
CA ALA A 80 13.18 12.11 -1.91
C ALA A 80 12.09 11.18 -2.44
N GLU A 81 11.71 11.30 -3.72
CA GLU A 81 10.74 10.42 -4.38
C GLU A 81 11.18 8.94 -4.28
N LYS A 82 12.46 8.67 -4.53
CA LYS A 82 13.00 7.30 -4.40
C LYS A 82 12.91 6.80 -2.95
N ARG A 83 13.21 7.65 -1.96
CA ARG A 83 13.17 7.27 -0.55
C ARG A 83 11.74 7.09 -0.04
N ALA A 84 10.78 7.86 -0.54
CA ALA A 84 9.37 7.70 -0.21
C ALA A 84 8.80 6.35 -0.65
N LYS A 85 9.28 5.82 -1.79
CA LYS A 85 8.91 4.47 -2.29
C LYS A 85 9.53 3.32 -1.50
N GLU A 86 10.65 3.58 -0.81
CA GLU A 86 11.41 2.59 -0.05
C GLU A 86 11.72 3.11 1.37
N PRO A 87 10.69 3.38 2.19
CA PRO A 87 10.88 4.06 3.47
C PRO A 87 11.72 3.24 4.45
N ASP A 88 11.58 1.93 4.41
CA ASP A 88 12.25 1.01 5.35
C ASP A 88 13.67 0.64 4.91
N MET A 89 14.16 1.19 3.79
CA MET A 89 15.53 0.95 3.36
C MET A 89 16.52 1.85 4.11
N PRO A 90 17.72 1.34 4.44
CA PRO A 90 18.75 2.14 5.11
C PRO A 90 19.29 3.24 4.20
N ALA A 91 19.77 4.31 4.81
CA ALA A 91 20.32 5.43 4.08
C ALA A 91 21.53 5.02 3.21
N PRO A 92 21.61 5.46 1.93
CA PRO A 92 22.68 5.02 1.02
C PRO A 92 24.11 5.31 1.51
N HIS A 93 24.29 6.38 2.28
CA HIS A 93 25.59 6.75 2.84
C HIS A 93 26.03 5.77 3.94
N ILE A 94 25.09 5.21 4.70
CA ILE A 94 25.35 4.16 5.69
C ILE A 94 25.76 2.87 4.99
N VAL A 95 25.02 2.45 3.97
CA VAL A 95 25.36 1.28 3.14
C VAL A 95 26.79 1.38 2.60
N ARG A 96 27.15 2.53 2.02
CA ARG A 96 28.53 2.76 1.50
C ARG A 96 29.59 2.69 2.59
N THR A 97 29.30 3.20 3.77
CA THR A 97 30.24 3.17 4.90
C THR A 97 30.48 1.73 5.34
N LEU A 98 29.41 0.93 5.46
CA LEU A 98 29.49 -0.48 5.80
C LEU A 98 30.20 -1.28 4.70
N VAL A 99 29.92 -1.01 3.42
CA VAL A 99 30.61 -1.66 2.29
C VAL A 99 32.12 -1.43 2.33
N LYS A 100 32.58 -0.22 2.73
CA LYS A 100 34.01 0.05 2.90
C LYS A 100 34.63 -0.74 4.06
N GLN A 101 33.84 -1.05 5.09
CA GLN A 101 34.31 -1.72 6.30
C GLN A 101 34.28 -3.25 6.18
N TYR A 102 33.18 -3.81 5.68
CA TYR A 102 32.89 -5.24 5.65
C TYR A 102 32.92 -5.84 4.24
N GLY A 103 33.05 -5.01 3.20
CA GLY A 103 33.08 -5.44 1.81
C GLY A 103 31.72 -5.42 1.12
N VAL A 104 31.74 -5.41 -0.21
CA VAL A 104 30.53 -5.29 -1.05
C VAL A 104 29.64 -6.52 -0.93
N ILE A 105 30.23 -7.72 -0.94
CA ILE A 105 29.50 -8.98 -1.04
C ILE A 105 28.60 -9.19 0.19
N GLY A 106 29.13 -9.02 1.40
CA GLY A 106 28.34 -9.18 2.63
C GLY A 106 27.24 -8.13 2.77
N VAL A 107 27.60 -6.85 2.67
CA VAL A 107 26.64 -5.75 2.94
C VAL A 107 25.53 -5.67 1.90
N MET A 108 25.83 -5.88 0.61
CA MET A 108 24.80 -5.84 -0.42
C MET A 108 23.86 -7.03 -0.32
N GLN A 109 24.35 -8.21 0.07
CA GLN A 109 23.47 -9.35 0.34
C GLN A 109 22.49 -9.05 1.48
N VAL A 110 23.00 -8.41 2.55
CA VAL A 110 22.13 -7.99 3.65
C VAL A 110 21.10 -6.96 3.19
N ARG A 111 21.51 -5.96 2.41
CA ARG A 111 20.62 -4.90 1.91
C ARG A 111 19.54 -5.41 0.98
N GLU A 112 19.90 -6.17 -0.06
CA GLU A 112 18.97 -6.47 -1.16
C GLU A 112 18.06 -7.66 -0.85
N PHE A 113 18.50 -8.61 -0.01
CA PHE A 113 17.78 -9.86 0.20
C PHE A 113 17.37 -10.07 1.65
N ILE A 114 18.32 -9.99 2.58
CA ILE A 114 18.05 -10.33 3.98
C ILE A 114 17.17 -9.27 4.64
N TRP A 115 17.46 -7.99 4.44
CA TRP A 115 16.79 -6.89 5.15
C TRP A 115 15.29 -6.81 4.85
N PRO A 116 14.83 -6.78 3.57
CA PRO A 116 13.40 -6.82 3.27
C PRO A 116 12.73 -8.06 3.86
N ARG A 117 13.40 -9.22 3.74
CA ARG A 117 12.88 -10.49 4.25
C ARG A 117 12.78 -10.56 5.77
N GLN A 118 13.72 -9.95 6.50
CA GLN A 118 13.64 -9.82 7.95
C GLN A 118 12.43 -8.97 8.38
N ILE A 119 12.10 -7.93 7.62
CA ILE A 119 10.92 -7.09 7.86
C ILE A 119 9.66 -7.91 7.60
N GLU A 120 9.57 -8.61 6.48
CA GLU A 120 8.44 -9.49 6.15
C GLU A 120 8.22 -10.56 7.24
N TRP A 121 9.28 -11.29 7.63
CA TRP A 121 9.17 -12.28 8.70
C TRP A 121 8.83 -11.68 10.04
N ALA A 122 9.39 -10.52 10.40
CA ALA A 122 9.02 -9.87 11.66
C ALA A 122 7.55 -9.40 11.65
N THR A 123 6.98 -9.10 10.48
CA THR A 123 5.55 -8.82 10.33
C THR A 123 4.72 -10.08 10.55
N ALA A 124 5.03 -11.18 9.87
CA ALA A 124 4.33 -12.46 10.06
C ALA A 124 4.42 -12.99 11.50
N LEU A 125 5.60 -12.89 12.12
CA LEU A 125 5.84 -13.34 13.50
C LEU A 125 5.07 -12.54 14.56
N GLN A 126 4.38 -11.45 14.21
CA GLN A 126 3.45 -10.78 15.13
C GLN A 126 2.26 -11.65 15.50
N ALA A 127 1.91 -12.64 14.67
CA ALA A 127 0.85 -13.63 14.94
C ALA A 127 1.36 -14.89 15.68
N HIS A 128 2.66 -14.99 15.95
CA HIS A 128 3.27 -16.21 16.50
C HIS A 128 2.72 -16.54 17.92
N PRO A 129 2.52 -17.82 18.29
CA PRO A 129 1.96 -18.21 19.59
C PRO A 129 2.86 -17.92 20.80
N ASP A 130 4.18 -17.81 20.60
CA ASP A 130 5.14 -17.44 21.65
C ASP A 130 5.20 -15.90 21.86
N ASP A 131 4.96 -15.44 23.09
CA ASP A 131 4.91 -14.01 23.42
C ASP A 131 6.25 -13.29 23.29
N ASP A 132 7.37 -13.96 23.60
CA ASP A 132 8.69 -13.36 23.49
C ASP A 132 9.04 -13.14 22.01
N VAL A 133 8.70 -14.10 21.14
CA VAL A 133 8.86 -13.96 19.68
C VAL A 133 8.07 -12.75 19.15
N VAL A 134 6.79 -12.62 19.51
CA VAL A 134 5.94 -11.50 19.10
C VAL A 134 6.56 -10.17 19.54
N LEU A 135 7.00 -10.07 20.79
CA LEU A 135 7.62 -8.85 21.31
C LEU A 135 8.92 -8.49 20.58
N TYR A 136 9.80 -9.46 20.35
CA TYR A 136 11.05 -9.23 19.62
C TYR A 136 10.80 -8.82 18.17
N ALA A 137 9.86 -9.46 17.49
CA ALA A 137 9.45 -9.14 16.14
C ALA A 137 8.93 -7.69 16.05
N THR A 138 8.03 -7.30 16.96
CA THR A 138 7.51 -5.93 17.03
C THR A 138 8.59 -4.91 17.36
N TYR A 139 9.52 -5.22 18.27
CA TYR A 139 10.65 -4.32 18.52
C TYR A 139 11.51 -4.15 17.27
N PHE A 140 11.78 -5.23 16.53
CA PHE A 140 12.56 -5.16 15.31
C PHE A 140 11.88 -4.27 14.28
N LEU A 141 10.60 -4.51 14.00
CA LEU A 141 9.82 -3.69 13.08
C LEU A 141 9.81 -2.23 13.48
N ARG A 142 9.56 -1.93 14.76
CA ARG A 142 9.58 -0.55 15.25
C ARG A 142 10.91 0.14 14.99
N GLU A 143 12.03 -0.56 15.11
CA GLU A 143 13.34 0.03 14.80
C GLU A 143 13.57 0.11 13.29
N ALA A 144 13.21 -0.92 12.52
CA ALA A 144 13.39 -0.99 11.08
C ALA A 144 12.55 0.04 10.30
N THR A 145 11.35 0.37 10.77
CA THR A 145 10.40 1.28 10.09
C THR A 145 10.36 2.68 10.70
N SER A 146 11.25 3.00 11.66
CA SER A 146 11.33 4.32 12.28
C SER A 146 12.67 5.00 12.03
N ASN A 147 12.92 6.12 12.72
CA ASN A 147 14.19 6.85 12.65
C ASN A 147 15.42 5.99 13.04
N ASP A 148 15.22 4.85 13.71
CA ASP A 148 16.28 3.93 14.11
C ASP A 148 16.67 2.92 13.01
N CYS A 149 16.04 2.99 11.82
CA CYS A 149 16.25 2.07 10.70
C CYS A 149 17.74 1.89 10.37
N ASP A 150 18.49 3.00 10.29
CA ASP A 150 19.89 2.98 9.91
C ASP A 150 20.76 2.28 10.98
N GLU A 151 20.44 2.44 12.26
CA GLU A 151 21.15 1.78 13.37
C GLU A 151 20.78 0.30 13.49
N SER A 152 19.51 -0.04 13.25
CA SER A 152 19.05 -1.44 13.17
C SER A 152 19.75 -2.17 12.03
N PHE A 153 19.80 -1.57 10.84
CA PHE A 153 20.50 -2.13 9.68
C PHE A 153 22.01 -2.32 9.95
N LYS A 154 22.69 -1.32 10.52
CA LYS A 154 24.11 -1.45 10.92
C LYS A 154 24.31 -2.60 11.91
N GLY A 155 23.42 -2.71 12.90
CA GLY A 155 23.45 -3.77 13.90
C GLY A 155 23.30 -5.14 13.27
N LEU A 156 22.37 -5.29 12.32
CA LEU A 156 22.15 -6.54 11.61
C LEU A 156 23.36 -6.91 10.73
N VAL A 157 23.92 -5.96 9.96
CA VAL A 157 25.14 -6.21 9.17
C VAL A 157 26.28 -6.69 10.05
N LYS A 158 26.51 -6.01 11.18
CA LYS A 158 27.56 -6.39 12.14
C LYS A 158 27.31 -7.78 12.72
N PHE A 159 26.08 -8.07 13.11
CA PHE A 159 25.66 -9.37 13.64
C PHE A 159 25.90 -10.50 12.61
N TYR A 160 25.55 -10.27 11.34
CA TYR A 160 25.80 -11.20 10.24
C TYR A 160 27.31 -11.47 10.04
N GLU A 161 28.15 -10.43 10.09
CA GLU A 161 29.61 -10.58 9.97
C GLU A 161 30.25 -11.31 11.17
N GLU A 162 29.69 -11.16 12.38
CA GLU A 162 30.20 -11.81 13.60
C GLU A 162 29.78 -13.28 13.73
N ILE A 163 28.64 -13.67 13.16
CA ILE A 163 28.04 -15.00 13.37
C ILE A 163 28.15 -15.91 12.15
N ILE A 164 28.17 -15.34 10.93
CA ILE A 164 28.29 -16.15 9.73
C ILE A 164 29.77 -16.45 9.48
N GLU A 165 30.24 -17.61 9.94
CA GLU A 165 31.50 -18.15 9.45
C GLU A 165 31.45 -18.28 7.91
N PRO A 166 32.55 -17.98 7.18
CA PRO A 166 32.60 -18.01 5.72
C PRO A 166 32.26 -19.35 5.02
N GLY A 167 31.78 -20.38 5.72
CA GLY A 167 31.28 -21.65 5.19
C GLY A 167 29.76 -21.86 5.31
N LEU A 168 29.03 -20.99 6.01
CA LEU A 168 27.57 -21.10 6.24
C LEU A 168 26.72 -20.51 5.10
N TYR A 169 27.30 -20.17 3.95
CA TYR A 169 26.57 -19.66 2.78
C TYR A 169 25.44 -20.60 2.31
N GLU A 170 25.57 -21.91 2.54
CA GLU A 170 24.49 -22.91 2.35
C GLU A 170 23.35 -22.75 3.38
N THR A 171 23.63 -22.27 4.59
CA THR A 171 22.62 -22.00 5.64
C THR A 171 21.92 -20.66 5.42
N VAL A 172 22.61 -19.71 4.78
CA VAL A 172 21.99 -18.52 4.19
C VAL A 172 21.00 -18.89 3.08
N ARG A 173 21.11 -20.06 2.46
CA ARG A 173 20.09 -20.57 1.53
C ARG A 173 18.81 -21.07 2.22
N ARG A 174 18.82 -21.29 3.54
CA ARG A 174 17.59 -21.41 4.35
C ARG A 174 16.86 -20.08 4.48
N PHE A 175 17.44 -18.97 4.00
CA PHE A 175 16.71 -17.73 3.82
C PHE A 175 15.69 -17.79 2.69
N ASP A 176 15.26 -18.97 2.21
CA ASP A 176 14.17 -19.16 1.24
C ASP A 176 12.87 -19.74 1.83
N LEU A 177 12.74 -19.78 3.15
CA LEU A 177 11.48 -20.27 3.76
C LEU A 177 10.30 -19.34 3.47
N GLU A 178 9.24 -19.91 2.90
CA GLU A 178 7.94 -19.27 2.69
C GLU A 178 7.30 -18.92 4.05
N GLU A 179 6.37 -17.97 4.06
CA GLU A 179 5.71 -17.49 5.30
C GLU A 179 5.14 -18.63 6.16
N GLU A 180 4.54 -19.62 5.50
CA GLU A 180 3.96 -20.82 6.11
C GLU A 180 4.99 -21.68 6.84
N GLU A 181 6.22 -21.75 6.32
CA GLU A 181 7.31 -22.53 6.91
C GLU A 181 7.90 -21.83 8.14
N VAL A 182 7.90 -20.49 8.17
CA VAL A 182 8.35 -19.71 9.33
C VAL A 182 7.36 -19.82 10.49
N MET A 183 6.06 -19.80 10.19
CA MET A 183 5.01 -19.96 11.21
C MET A 183 4.95 -21.38 11.80
N ALA A 184 5.44 -22.38 11.07
CA ALA A 184 5.51 -23.77 11.50
C ALA A 184 6.85 -24.16 12.15
N ALA A 185 7.86 -23.27 12.15
CA ALA A 185 9.17 -23.55 12.71
C ALA A 185 9.10 -23.77 14.23
N ASP A 186 9.89 -24.72 14.74
CA ASP A 186 10.03 -24.90 16.19
C ASP A 186 10.63 -23.61 16.80
N VAL A 187 10.16 -23.23 17.99
CA VAL A 187 10.72 -22.09 18.75
C VAL A 187 12.23 -22.24 18.92
N ALA A 188 12.75 -23.47 19.00
CA ALA A 188 14.18 -23.77 19.02
C ALA A 188 14.90 -23.34 17.72
N ASP A 189 14.29 -23.55 16.56
CA ASP A 189 14.82 -23.10 15.27
C ASP A 189 14.69 -21.57 15.15
N LEU A 190 13.64 -20.99 15.74
CA LEU A 190 13.44 -19.54 15.91
C LEU A 190 14.52 -18.84 16.78
N GLN A 191 15.35 -19.61 17.48
CA GLN A 191 16.48 -19.08 18.24
C GLN A 191 17.73 -18.82 17.39
N ILE A 192 17.81 -19.47 16.22
CA ILE A 192 18.91 -19.36 15.26
C ILE A 192 18.45 -18.59 14.00
N PHE A 193 17.15 -18.64 13.70
CA PHE A 193 16.55 -18.06 12.51
C PHE A 193 15.08 -17.71 12.77
N PRO A 194 14.57 -16.50 12.53
CA PRO A 194 15.19 -15.45 11.74
C PRO A 194 16.10 -14.53 12.55
N SER A 195 17.13 -13.99 11.90
CA SER A 195 18.17 -13.18 12.53
C SER A 195 17.66 -11.89 13.15
N CYS A 196 16.48 -11.40 12.75
CA CYS A 196 15.80 -10.27 13.40
C CYS A 196 15.43 -10.57 14.86
N ILE A 197 14.97 -11.79 15.16
CA ILE A 197 14.63 -12.23 16.51
C ILE A 197 15.88 -12.41 17.34
N GLU A 198 16.92 -13.07 16.81
CA GLU A 198 18.16 -13.29 17.53
C GLU A 198 18.89 -11.97 17.82
N TYR A 199 18.98 -11.07 16.84
CA TYR A 199 19.52 -9.71 17.01
C TYR A 199 18.79 -8.97 18.13
N MET A 200 17.45 -9.00 18.13
CA MET A 200 16.67 -8.31 19.15
C MET A 200 16.73 -8.99 20.52
N ARG A 201 16.85 -10.31 20.56
CA ARG A 201 17.11 -11.06 21.78
C ARG A 201 18.46 -10.63 22.37
N TRP A 202 19.54 -10.62 21.60
CA TRP A 202 20.84 -10.14 22.05
C TRP A 202 20.79 -8.69 22.55
N LYS A 203 20.14 -7.80 21.79
CA LYS A 203 20.06 -6.37 22.11
C LYS A 203 19.14 -6.04 23.30
N ARG A 204 18.09 -6.82 23.53
CA ARG A 204 17.01 -6.51 24.49
C ARG A 204 16.78 -7.58 25.56
N ALA A 205 17.62 -8.62 25.64
CA ALA A 205 17.50 -9.74 26.60
C ALA A 205 17.22 -9.24 28.03
N ASP A 206 18.06 -8.36 28.55
CA ASP A 206 17.93 -7.84 29.92
C ASP A 206 16.63 -7.07 30.14
N LYS A 207 16.20 -6.29 29.16
CA LYS A 207 14.96 -5.52 29.24
C LYS A 207 13.75 -6.45 29.22
N ASN A 208 13.78 -7.48 28.37
CA ASN A 208 12.70 -8.45 28.25
C ASN A 208 12.64 -9.37 29.47
N ALA A 209 13.78 -9.83 29.99
CA ALA A 209 13.86 -10.66 31.20
C ALA A 209 13.33 -9.95 32.47
N LYS A 210 13.46 -8.63 32.53
CA LYS A 210 12.94 -7.80 33.64
C LYS A 210 11.45 -7.47 33.51
N MET A 211 10.81 -7.77 32.38
CA MET A 211 9.39 -7.50 32.18
C MET A 211 8.55 -8.56 32.90
N PRO A 212 7.56 -8.17 33.73
CA PRO A 212 6.65 -9.14 34.35
C PRO A 212 5.91 -9.95 33.29
N THR A 213 5.75 -11.26 33.50
CA THR A 213 5.10 -12.18 32.56
C THR A 213 3.71 -11.69 32.12
N THR A 214 2.88 -11.24 33.06
CA THR A 214 1.55 -10.71 32.77
C THR A 214 1.56 -9.46 31.88
N THR A 215 2.64 -8.68 31.91
CA THR A 215 2.81 -7.50 31.05
C THR A 215 3.21 -7.93 29.65
N LYS A 216 4.05 -8.97 29.53
CA LYS A 216 4.43 -9.54 28.24
C LYS A 216 3.23 -10.15 27.52
N GLU A 217 2.49 -11.02 28.20
CA GLU A 217 1.29 -11.68 27.67
C GLU A 217 0.29 -10.66 27.12
N LYS A 218 -0.04 -9.63 27.92
CA LYS A 218 -0.96 -8.56 27.49
C LYS A 218 -0.46 -7.76 26.30
N ALA A 219 0.85 -7.48 26.26
CA ALA A 219 1.44 -6.74 25.15
C ALA A 219 1.44 -7.58 23.87
N ALA A 220 1.81 -8.86 23.95
CA ALA A 220 1.79 -9.78 22.82
C ALA A 220 0.36 -10.01 22.30
N GLU A 221 -0.63 -10.20 23.18
CA GLU A 221 -2.04 -10.32 22.80
C GLU A 221 -2.55 -9.06 22.07
N ALA A 222 -2.21 -7.87 22.56
CA ALA A 222 -2.58 -6.62 21.90
C ALA A 222 -1.95 -6.48 20.51
N ILE A 223 -0.69 -6.91 20.34
CA ILE A 223 0.03 -6.92 19.07
C ILE A 223 -0.64 -7.88 18.09
N ARG A 224 -0.89 -9.14 18.49
CA ARG A 224 -1.57 -10.14 17.65
C ARG A 224 -2.91 -9.61 17.16
N ARG A 225 -3.71 -9.05 18.07
CA ARG A 225 -5.00 -8.45 17.71
C ARG A 225 -4.86 -7.28 16.73
N GLN A 226 -3.85 -6.44 16.89
CA GLN A 226 -3.60 -5.35 15.95
C GLN A 226 -3.19 -5.87 14.57
N TYR A 227 -2.36 -6.91 14.53
CA TYR A 227 -1.96 -7.58 13.29
C TYR A 227 -3.17 -8.20 12.57
N GLU A 228 -4.02 -8.95 13.28
CA GLU A 228 -5.25 -9.52 12.73
C GLU A 228 -6.18 -8.45 12.14
N LEU A 229 -6.33 -7.31 12.84
CA LEU A 229 -7.13 -6.19 12.34
C LEU A 229 -6.52 -5.54 11.09
N SER A 230 -5.19 -5.46 11.01
CA SER A 230 -4.49 -4.94 9.82
C SER A 230 -4.67 -5.87 8.62
N GLU A 231 -4.49 -7.18 8.81
CA GLU A 231 -4.74 -8.18 7.77
C GLU A 231 -6.20 -8.17 7.31
N GLU A 232 -7.16 -8.07 8.22
CA GLU A 232 -8.58 -7.99 7.86
C GLU A 232 -8.85 -6.70 7.06
N ALA A 233 -8.25 -5.57 7.44
CA ALA A 233 -8.37 -4.31 6.71
C ALA A 233 -7.77 -4.38 5.30
N GLU A 234 -6.61 -5.02 5.12
CA GLU A 234 -6.00 -5.24 3.81
C GLU A 234 -6.85 -6.16 2.92
N LYS A 235 -7.37 -7.26 3.47
CA LYS A 235 -8.30 -8.17 2.79
C LYS A 235 -9.57 -7.42 2.34
N ILE A 236 -10.13 -6.59 3.22
CA ILE A 236 -11.29 -5.73 2.91
C ILE A 236 -10.95 -4.74 1.80
N ALA A 237 -9.80 -4.07 1.86
CA ALA A 237 -9.39 -3.09 0.86
C ALA A 237 -9.20 -3.73 -0.52
N ALA A 238 -8.55 -4.91 -0.58
CA ALA A 238 -8.38 -5.67 -1.80
C ALA A 238 -9.72 -6.12 -2.40
N LEU A 239 -10.64 -6.62 -1.57
CA LEU A 239 -11.98 -7.01 -2.00
C LEU A 239 -12.79 -5.80 -2.52
N GLN A 240 -12.73 -4.66 -1.82
CA GLN A 240 -13.38 -3.44 -2.26
C GLN A 240 -12.85 -3.00 -3.64
N GLU A 241 -11.54 -3.06 -3.86
CA GLU A 241 -10.94 -2.71 -5.14
C GLU A 241 -11.33 -3.67 -6.26
N TRP A 242 -11.36 -4.97 -5.97
CA TRP A 242 -11.85 -5.97 -6.91
C TRP A 242 -13.30 -5.70 -7.33
N TYR A 243 -14.20 -5.43 -6.38
CA TYR A 243 -15.61 -5.17 -6.67
C TYR A 243 -15.91 -3.75 -7.19
N ARG A 244 -14.96 -2.82 -7.11
CA ARG A 244 -15.02 -1.55 -7.89
C ARG A 244 -14.74 -1.79 -9.37
N SER A 245 -13.74 -2.63 -9.67
CA SER A 245 -13.37 -2.97 -11.04
C SER A 245 -14.31 -4.01 -11.69
N HIS A 246 -14.94 -4.86 -10.88
CA HIS A 246 -15.89 -5.88 -11.31
C HIS A 246 -17.21 -5.77 -10.51
N PRO A 247 -18.04 -4.74 -10.80
CA PRO A 247 -19.25 -4.51 -10.04
C PRO A 247 -20.25 -5.66 -10.14
N LEU A 248 -20.87 -6.03 -9.01
CA LEU A 248 -21.78 -7.18 -8.95
C LEU A 248 -23.03 -6.99 -9.80
N TYR A 249 -23.47 -5.76 -10.02
CA TYR A 249 -24.60 -5.46 -10.91
C TYR A 249 -24.32 -5.81 -12.39
N GLN A 250 -23.10 -6.14 -12.78
CA GLN A 250 -22.79 -6.65 -14.12
C GLN A 250 -22.97 -8.16 -14.24
N ASN A 251 -23.17 -8.87 -13.13
CA ASN A 251 -23.39 -10.31 -13.12
C ASN A 251 -24.82 -10.64 -13.59
N ASP A 252 -24.94 -11.58 -14.54
CA ASP A 252 -26.21 -11.98 -15.15
C ASP A 252 -27.25 -12.52 -14.17
N MET A 253 -26.83 -13.04 -13.01
CA MET A 253 -27.75 -13.50 -11.97
C MET A 253 -28.38 -12.35 -11.17
N ILE A 254 -27.76 -11.17 -11.17
CA ILE A 254 -28.18 -10.02 -10.36
C ILE A 254 -29.29 -9.22 -11.03
N ILE A 255 -29.21 -9.02 -12.35
CA ILE A 255 -30.16 -8.20 -13.10
C ILE A 255 -31.61 -8.71 -12.98
N PRO A 256 -31.89 -10.02 -13.13
CA PRO A 256 -33.25 -10.54 -12.94
C PRO A 256 -33.78 -10.31 -11.52
N GLU A 257 -32.94 -10.45 -10.50
CA GLU A 257 -33.33 -10.23 -9.10
C GLU A 257 -33.56 -8.74 -8.81
N ALA A 258 -32.75 -7.84 -9.39
CA ALA A 258 -32.97 -6.40 -9.33
C ALA A 258 -34.30 -5.99 -9.98
N CYS A 259 -34.63 -6.56 -11.15
CA CYS A 259 -35.92 -6.36 -11.82
C CYS A 259 -37.09 -6.86 -10.95
N LYS A 260 -36.98 -8.06 -10.35
CA LYS A 260 -38.01 -8.60 -9.42
C LYS A 260 -38.20 -7.72 -8.19
N ALA A 261 -37.12 -7.15 -7.65
CA ALA A 261 -37.17 -6.21 -6.54
C ALA A 261 -37.71 -4.82 -6.94
N GLY A 262 -37.90 -4.58 -8.24
CA GLY A 262 -38.32 -3.31 -8.82
C GLY A 262 -37.32 -2.19 -8.55
N LEU A 263 -36.02 -2.52 -8.63
CA LEU A 263 -34.93 -1.57 -8.49
C LEU A 263 -34.60 -0.92 -9.83
N LYS A 264 -34.34 0.38 -9.79
CA LYS A 264 -33.84 1.16 -10.92
C LYS A 264 -32.31 1.14 -10.96
N SER A 265 -31.74 1.49 -12.10
CA SER A 265 -30.29 1.55 -12.33
C SER A 265 -29.53 2.32 -11.25
N ASP A 266 -29.93 3.55 -10.96
CA ASP A 266 -29.27 4.38 -9.93
C ASP A 266 -29.45 3.83 -8.50
N GLU A 267 -30.58 3.17 -8.20
CA GLU A 267 -30.78 2.51 -6.89
C GLU A 267 -29.84 1.30 -6.76
N LEU A 268 -29.62 0.56 -7.85
CA LEU A 268 -28.70 -0.56 -7.89
C LEU A 268 -27.23 -0.12 -7.75
N LEU A 269 -26.87 1.04 -8.30
CA LEU A 269 -25.57 1.66 -8.05
C LEU A 269 -25.40 2.00 -6.56
N GLN A 270 -26.42 2.56 -5.92
CA GLN A 270 -26.38 2.83 -4.47
C GLN A 270 -26.23 1.55 -3.65
N VAL A 271 -26.98 0.49 -3.97
CA VAL A 271 -26.84 -0.81 -3.29
C VAL A 271 -25.41 -1.36 -3.46
N HIS A 272 -24.77 -1.16 -4.61
CA HIS A 272 -23.36 -1.52 -4.82
C HIS A 272 -22.40 -0.71 -3.96
N GLU A 273 -22.60 0.59 -3.82
CA GLU A 273 -21.80 1.40 -2.91
C GLU A 273 -21.98 0.98 -1.44
N GLU A 274 -23.22 0.69 -1.03
CA GLU A 274 -23.52 0.18 0.31
C GLU A 274 -22.89 -1.20 0.53
N PHE A 275 -22.91 -2.06 -0.48
CA PHE A 275 -22.26 -3.36 -0.45
C PHE A 275 -20.73 -3.24 -0.27
N LEU A 276 -20.08 -2.33 -1.01
CA LEU A 276 -18.65 -2.07 -0.82
C LEU A 276 -18.36 -1.57 0.62
N LYS A 277 -19.22 -0.71 1.16
CA LYS A 277 -19.11 -0.22 2.55
C LYS A 277 -19.37 -1.34 3.57
N SER A 278 -20.22 -2.32 3.24
CA SER A 278 -20.54 -3.45 4.12
C SER A 278 -19.30 -4.26 4.52
N PHE A 279 -18.28 -4.33 3.66
CA PHE A 279 -17.03 -5.01 4.02
C PHE A 279 -16.32 -4.34 5.20
N SER A 280 -16.40 -3.01 5.32
CA SER A 280 -15.79 -2.28 6.44
C SER A 280 -16.64 -2.30 7.71
N THR A 281 -17.97 -2.43 7.60
CA THR A 281 -18.88 -2.44 8.76
C THR A 281 -19.15 -3.84 9.30
N ASP A 282 -19.37 -4.80 8.39
CA ASP A 282 -19.83 -6.15 8.69
C ASP A 282 -18.74 -7.21 8.43
N GLY A 283 -17.58 -6.80 7.89
CA GLY A 283 -16.47 -7.67 7.54
C GLY A 283 -16.68 -8.43 6.23
N VAL A 284 -15.74 -9.31 5.90
CA VAL A 284 -15.84 -10.24 4.76
C VAL A 284 -16.95 -11.29 5.03
N PRO A 285 -17.69 -11.78 4.01
CA PRO A 285 -18.64 -12.90 4.17
C PRO A 285 -18.04 -14.11 4.91
N LYS A 286 -18.77 -14.62 5.91
CA LYS A 286 -18.38 -15.75 6.76
C LYS A 286 -19.47 -16.83 6.73
N ASN A 287 -19.14 -18.06 7.17
CA ASN A 287 -20.11 -19.15 7.38
C ASN A 287 -20.94 -19.56 6.14
N GLY A 288 -20.31 -19.59 4.95
CA GLY A 288 -20.97 -20.04 3.72
C GLY A 288 -21.82 -18.98 2.99
N GLU A 289 -21.84 -17.75 3.49
CA GLU A 289 -22.35 -16.59 2.74
C GLU A 289 -21.36 -16.25 1.60
N THR A 290 -21.87 -16.06 0.37
CA THR A 290 -21.06 -15.53 -0.74
C THR A 290 -21.30 -14.02 -0.91
N PRO A 291 -20.36 -13.27 -1.49
CA PRO A 291 -20.55 -11.86 -1.83
C PRO A 291 -21.82 -11.60 -2.66
N GLU A 292 -22.17 -12.50 -3.58
CA GLU A 292 -23.39 -12.42 -4.39
C GLU A 292 -24.64 -12.62 -3.55
N LEU A 293 -24.65 -13.59 -2.63
CA LEU A 293 -25.77 -13.82 -1.71
C LEU A 293 -25.99 -12.61 -0.80
N ARG A 294 -24.91 -12.02 -0.28
CA ARG A 294 -24.97 -10.78 0.50
C ARG A 294 -25.58 -9.65 -0.33
N PHE A 295 -25.06 -9.45 -1.55
CA PHE A 295 -25.55 -8.41 -2.45
C PHE A 295 -27.03 -8.57 -2.79
N MET A 296 -27.47 -9.79 -3.11
CA MET A 296 -28.89 -10.10 -3.32
C MET A 296 -29.74 -9.87 -2.07
N SER A 297 -29.24 -10.21 -0.88
CA SER A 297 -29.90 -9.90 0.39
C SER A 297 -30.01 -8.39 0.61
N MET A 298 -29.02 -7.61 0.21
CA MET A 298 -29.06 -6.15 0.30
C MET A 298 -30.09 -5.55 -0.67
N MET A 299 -30.15 -6.05 -1.92
CA MET A 299 -31.17 -5.64 -2.89
C MET A 299 -32.59 -5.87 -2.37
N THR A 300 -32.85 -7.05 -1.78
CA THR A 300 -34.16 -7.40 -1.22
C THR A 300 -34.48 -6.63 0.07
N GLY A 301 -33.46 -6.34 0.88
CA GLY A 301 -33.57 -5.52 2.10
C GLY A 301 -33.65 -4.01 1.85
N PHE A 302 -33.43 -3.54 0.62
CA PHE A 302 -33.53 -2.14 0.22
C PHE A 302 -35.01 -1.69 0.21
N SER A 303 -35.52 -1.40 1.41
CA SER A 303 -36.92 -1.03 1.65
C SER A 303 -37.31 0.24 0.88
N ARG A 304 -38.59 0.37 0.52
CA ARG A 304 -39.12 1.55 -0.19
C ARG A 304 -38.80 2.89 0.48
N GLU A 305 -38.57 2.91 1.79
CA GLU A 305 -38.21 4.10 2.56
C GLU A 305 -36.74 4.51 2.38
N LYS A 306 -35.85 3.56 2.04
CA LYS A 306 -34.43 3.80 1.73
C LYS A 306 -34.15 4.12 0.26
N ARG A 307 -35.16 3.95 -0.61
CA ARG A 307 -35.10 4.22 -2.06
C ARG A 307 -35.02 5.70 -2.45
N SER A 308 -35.02 6.61 -1.48
CA SER A 308 -34.91 8.04 -1.79
C SER A 308 -33.47 8.38 -2.20
N LEU A 309 -33.20 8.32 -3.50
CA LEU A 309 -32.00 8.90 -4.06
C LEU A 309 -31.98 10.41 -3.81
N PRO A 310 -30.81 11.01 -3.52
CA PRO A 310 -30.69 12.45 -3.42
C PRO A 310 -31.13 13.11 -4.74
N PRO A 311 -31.77 14.30 -4.68
CA PRO A 311 -32.22 14.99 -5.89
C PRO A 311 -31.02 15.30 -6.79
N VAL A 312 -31.13 14.90 -8.06
CA VAL A 312 -30.11 15.16 -9.08
C VAL A 312 -30.04 16.66 -9.37
N SER A 313 -28.83 17.24 -9.29
CA SER A 313 -28.64 18.66 -9.60
C SER A 313 -28.97 18.97 -11.06
N ASN A 314 -29.39 20.20 -11.37
CA ASN A 314 -29.70 20.59 -12.75
C ASN A 314 -28.52 20.40 -13.71
N ALA A 315 -27.28 20.61 -13.24
CA ALA A 315 -26.07 20.42 -14.02
C ALA A 315 -25.85 18.94 -14.36
N GLU A 316 -26.02 18.06 -13.37
CA GLU A 316 -25.90 16.61 -13.52
C GLU A 316 -27.01 16.04 -14.42
N TYR A 317 -28.24 16.52 -14.25
CA TYR A 317 -29.37 16.17 -15.12
C TYR A 317 -29.08 16.53 -16.58
N ALA A 318 -28.58 17.75 -16.83
CA ALA A 318 -28.22 18.20 -18.17
C ALA A 318 -27.07 17.36 -18.78
N ARG A 319 -26.07 17.00 -17.96
CA ARG A 319 -24.97 16.09 -18.36
C ARG A 319 -25.52 14.73 -18.80
N ARG A 320 -26.27 14.04 -17.94
CA ARG A 320 -26.85 12.71 -18.24
C ARG A 320 -27.72 12.74 -19.49
N LYS A 321 -28.56 13.78 -19.64
CA LYS A 321 -29.39 13.96 -20.84
C LYS A 321 -28.55 14.12 -22.11
N SER A 322 -27.48 14.92 -22.04
CA SER A 322 -26.55 15.11 -23.15
C SER A 322 -25.83 13.82 -23.51
N ASP A 323 -25.38 13.04 -22.52
CA ASP A 323 -24.69 11.78 -22.72
C ASP A 323 -25.58 10.77 -23.46
N ILE A 324 -26.83 10.63 -23.02
CA ILE A 324 -27.82 9.72 -23.63
C ILE A 324 -28.20 10.19 -25.04
N SER A 325 -28.41 11.49 -25.22
CA SER A 325 -28.71 12.07 -26.54
C SER A 325 -27.54 11.92 -27.53
N GLY A 326 -26.32 11.90 -27.00
CA GLY A 326 -25.07 11.76 -27.76
C GLY A 326 -24.67 10.33 -28.09
N LEU A 327 -25.43 9.31 -27.64
CA LEU A 327 -25.18 7.91 -27.99
C LEU A 327 -25.41 7.69 -29.49
N SER A 328 -24.31 7.72 -30.25
CA SER A 328 -24.29 7.52 -31.71
C SER A 328 -24.33 6.04 -32.12
N HIS A 329 -24.26 5.76 -33.42
CA HIS A 329 -24.25 4.40 -34.03
C HIS A 329 -23.20 3.41 -33.49
N THR A 330 -22.25 3.85 -32.66
CA THR A 330 -21.24 2.99 -32.03
C THR A 330 -21.66 2.45 -30.65
N TRP A 331 -22.87 2.77 -30.16
CA TRP A 331 -23.39 2.30 -28.87
C TRP A 331 -23.34 0.77 -28.75
N SER A 332 -23.63 0.04 -29.83
CA SER A 332 -23.66 -1.42 -29.86
C SER A 332 -22.29 -2.06 -29.57
N ARG A 333 -21.19 -1.33 -29.81
CA ARG A 333 -19.82 -1.80 -29.49
C ARG A 333 -19.53 -1.82 -27.99
N LYS A 334 -20.37 -1.18 -27.18
CA LYS A 334 -20.23 -1.12 -25.72
C LYS A 334 -21.06 -2.19 -25.00
N LEU A 335 -21.85 -2.96 -25.75
CA LEU A 335 -22.68 -4.03 -25.21
C LEU A 335 -21.82 -5.24 -24.86
N THR A 336 -22.17 -5.93 -23.78
CA THR A 336 -21.64 -7.25 -23.44
C THR A 336 -22.48 -8.35 -24.09
N ASP A 337 -21.98 -9.59 -24.09
CA ASP A 337 -22.70 -10.76 -24.60
C ASP A 337 -24.07 -10.95 -23.92
N SER A 338 -24.19 -10.59 -22.64
CA SER A 338 -25.46 -10.61 -21.89
C SER A 338 -26.52 -9.72 -22.52
N HIS A 339 -26.14 -8.50 -22.92
CA HIS A 339 -27.06 -7.59 -23.60
C HIS A 339 -27.46 -8.15 -24.96
N LEU A 340 -26.50 -8.70 -25.71
CA LEU A 340 -26.75 -9.26 -27.03
C LEU A 340 -27.70 -10.46 -26.99
N THR A 341 -27.60 -11.28 -25.94
CA THR A 341 -28.50 -12.43 -25.69
C THR A 341 -29.96 -11.99 -25.49
N LEU A 342 -30.19 -10.78 -25.00
CA LEU A 342 -31.52 -10.19 -24.78
C LEU A 342 -32.00 -9.35 -25.98
N GLU A 343 -31.42 -9.59 -27.16
CA GLU A 343 -31.64 -8.83 -28.39
C GLU A 343 -31.23 -7.34 -28.27
N GLY A 344 -30.36 -7.01 -27.32
CA GLY A 344 -29.92 -5.65 -27.05
C GLY A 344 -29.16 -4.99 -28.19
N GLY A 345 -28.71 -5.75 -29.19
CA GLY A 345 -28.07 -5.22 -30.40
C GLY A 345 -29.04 -4.64 -31.44
N ASP A 346 -30.35 -4.81 -31.27
CA ASP A 346 -31.35 -4.26 -32.17
C ASP A 346 -31.51 -2.73 -32.00
N ALA A 347 -31.37 -2.01 -33.12
CA ALA A 347 -31.49 -0.56 -33.14
C ALA A 347 -32.90 -0.08 -32.80
N SER A 348 -33.94 -0.85 -33.13
CA SER A 348 -35.32 -0.45 -32.80
C SER A 348 -35.57 -0.47 -31.30
N THR A 349 -35.05 -1.52 -30.64
CA THR A 349 -35.06 -1.71 -29.19
C THR A 349 -34.29 -0.61 -28.47
N PHE A 350 -33.08 -0.29 -28.92
CA PHE A 350 -32.30 0.80 -28.35
C PHE A 350 -32.97 2.16 -28.50
N ASN A 351 -33.53 2.46 -29.68
CA ASN A 351 -34.26 3.71 -29.93
C ASN A 351 -35.51 3.84 -29.05
N GLN A 352 -36.19 2.74 -28.78
CA GLN A 352 -37.31 2.71 -27.84
C GLN A 352 -36.84 3.13 -26.44
N TRP A 353 -35.82 2.48 -25.90
CA TRP A 353 -35.25 2.82 -24.59
C TRP A 353 -34.80 4.29 -24.53
N GLN A 354 -34.07 4.75 -25.54
CA GLN A 354 -33.54 6.11 -25.61
C GLN A 354 -34.69 7.14 -25.63
N THR A 355 -35.75 6.87 -26.41
CA THR A 355 -36.92 7.76 -26.49
C THR A 355 -37.66 7.84 -25.16
N GLN A 356 -37.90 6.70 -24.51
CA GLN A 356 -38.56 6.67 -23.20
C GLN A 356 -37.77 7.45 -22.14
N THR A 357 -36.45 7.32 -22.17
CA THR A 357 -35.54 8.00 -21.24
C THR A 357 -35.50 9.51 -21.48
N LEU A 358 -35.43 9.94 -22.75
CA LEU A 358 -35.37 11.38 -23.10
C LEU A 358 -36.73 12.10 -22.94
N ASN A 359 -37.84 11.38 -23.10
CA ASN A 359 -39.19 11.90 -22.90
C ASN A 359 -39.63 11.92 -21.41
N GLY A 360 -38.81 11.34 -20.52
CA GLY A 360 -39.10 11.30 -19.08
C GLY A 360 -40.06 10.17 -18.66
N GLU A 361 -40.32 9.20 -19.54
CA GLU A 361 -41.03 7.97 -19.19
C GLU A 361 -40.16 7.06 -18.31
N ARG A 362 -38.83 7.12 -18.49
CA ARG A 362 -37.82 6.55 -17.61
C ARG A 362 -36.95 7.66 -17.00
N PRO A 363 -36.46 7.50 -15.74
CA PRO A 363 -35.47 8.41 -15.18
C PRO A 363 -34.19 8.45 -16.01
N LEU A 364 -33.47 9.57 -16.00
CA LEU A 364 -32.16 9.67 -16.64
C LEU A 364 -31.10 8.94 -15.80
N PRO A 365 -30.59 7.78 -16.24
CA PRO A 365 -29.62 7.00 -15.47
C PRO A 365 -28.25 7.67 -15.42
N GLU A 366 -27.53 7.44 -14.34
CA GLU A 366 -26.09 7.71 -14.25
C GLU A 366 -25.29 6.74 -15.14
N ASN A 367 -25.66 5.47 -15.10
CA ASN A 367 -25.08 4.41 -15.93
C ASN A 367 -26.08 3.93 -16.96
N TRP A 368 -26.01 4.48 -18.17
CA TRP A 368 -26.93 4.16 -19.25
C TRP A 368 -26.87 2.69 -19.69
N LEU A 369 -25.70 2.05 -19.60
CA LEU A 369 -25.53 0.65 -20.01
C LEU A 369 -26.28 -0.28 -19.06
N LEU A 370 -26.15 -0.02 -17.74
CA LEU A 370 -26.90 -0.74 -16.71
C LEU A 370 -28.41 -0.54 -16.87
N ASP A 371 -28.86 0.70 -17.08
CA ASP A 371 -30.28 0.98 -17.29
C ASP A 371 -30.83 0.30 -18.54
N TYR A 372 -30.05 0.29 -19.62
CA TYR A 372 -30.42 -0.42 -20.84
C TYR A 372 -30.52 -1.93 -20.59
N HIS A 373 -29.61 -2.51 -19.81
CA HIS A 373 -29.69 -3.93 -19.43
C HIS A 373 -30.98 -4.26 -18.65
N LEU A 374 -31.34 -3.43 -17.67
CA LEU A 374 -32.59 -3.56 -16.92
C LEU A 374 -33.81 -3.43 -17.84
N PHE A 375 -33.80 -2.45 -18.76
CA PHE A 375 -34.86 -2.27 -19.75
C PHE A 375 -35.07 -3.51 -20.63
N LEU A 376 -33.98 -4.13 -21.10
CA LEU A 376 -34.06 -5.34 -21.92
C LEU A 376 -34.71 -6.50 -21.15
N PHE A 377 -34.36 -6.69 -19.88
CA PHE A 377 -34.96 -7.71 -19.02
C PHE A 377 -36.43 -7.42 -18.66
N GLU A 378 -36.75 -6.17 -18.34
CA GLU A 378 -38.13 -5.72 -18.08
C GLU A 378 -39.04 -6.03 -19.27
N ARG A 379 -38.54 -5.80 -20.50
CA ARG A 379 -39.27 -6.07 -21.74
C ARG A 379 -39.59 -7.56 -21.95
N LEU A 380 -38.70 -8.45 -21.54
CA LEU A 380 -38.92 -9.90 -21.63
C LEU A 380 -39.83 -10.45 -20.53
N SER A 381 -40.00 -9.69 -19.45
CA SER A 381 -40.81 -10.07 -18.29
C SER A 381 -42.24 -9.52 -18.34
N ALA A 382 -42.52 -8.61 -19.28
CA ALA A 382 -43.83 -7.99 -19.56
C ALA A 382 -44.57 -8.75 -20.66
#